data_AF-A0A960TT24-F1
#
_entry.id   AF-A0A960TT24-F1
#
_cell.length_a   1.000
_cell.length_b   1.000
_cell.length_c   1.000
_cell.angle_alpha   90.00
_cell.angle_beta   90.00
_cell.angle_gamma   90.00
#
_symmetry.space_group_name_H-M   'P 1'
#
loop_
_entity.id
_entity.type
_entity.pdbx_description
1 polymer ?
#
loop_
_entity_poly.entity_id
_entity_poly.type
_entity_poly.pdbx_seq_one_letter_code
_entity_poly.pdbx_strand_id
1 'polypeptide(L)'
;MRSDMQKVIVERPRLGRSWAAKRGTARRIRPVDVHEDFDSGPTRASSARRDKSFNEHLNPLWRYLRKNLGRPWDKVYSEICATLDTRGVLGDHVLQHLRWEVETNCILEGRELLTADSRRKVYGFYVHPRSGLLREAPRRRWL
;
A
#
# COMPACT_ATOMS: atom_id res chain seq x y z
N MET A 1 -7.20 16.07 2.98
CA MET A 1 -7.34 14.59 3.02
C MET A 1 -8.21 14.20 4.23
N ARG A 2 -8.81 13.00 4.29
CA ARG A 2 -9.46 12.54 5.55
C ARG A 2 -8.39 12.32 6.61
N SER A 3 -8.69 12.64 7.88
CA SER A 3 -7.72 12.52 8.98
C SER A 3 -7.32 11.09 9.31
N ASP A 4 -8.15 10.10 8.98
CA ASP A 4 -7.93 8.68 9.25
C ASP A 4 -7.25 7.93 8.08
N MET A 5 -6.71 8.63 7.08
CA MET A 5 -6.26 8.02 5.82
C MET A 5 -5.17 6.96 6.01
N GLN A 6 -4.23 7.21 6.92
CA GLN A 6 -3.14 6.29 7.25
C GLN A 6 -3.66 4.93 7.73
N LYS A 7 -4.70 4.96 8.58
CA LYS A 7 -5.39 3.76 9.06
C LYS A 7 -6.16 3.08 7.93
N VAL A 8 -6.87 3.85 7.11
CA VAL A 8 -7.69 3.28 6.02
C VAL A 8 -6.83 2.61 4.95
N ILE A 9 -5.66 3.17 4.62
CA ILE A 9 -4.73 2.58 3.64
C ILE A 9 -4.14 1.27 4.17
N VAL A 10 -3.79 1.18 5.45
CA VAL A 10 -3.09 0.00 5.98
C VAL A 10 -4.01 -1.07 6.57
N GLU A 11 -5.18 -0.69 7.11
CA GLU A 11 -6.03 -1.57 7.91
C GLU A 11 -7.34 -2.00 7.21
N ARG A 12 -7.27 -2.59 6.00
CA ARG A 12 -8.46 -3.23 5.40
C ARG A 12 -8.95 -4.41 6.27
N PRO A 13 -10.27 -4.69 6.34
CA PRO A 13 -10.78 -5.89 6.99
C PRO A 13 -10.12 -7.14 6.40
N ARG A 14 -9.52 -7.96 7.27
CA ARG A 14 -8.81 -9.17 6.85
C ARG A 14 -9.72 -10.08 6.03
N LEU A 15 -9.27 -10.44 4.82
CA LEU A 15 -9.96 -11.41 3.98
C LEU A 15 -9.99 -12.79 4.67
N GLY A 16 -11.02 -13.58 4.36
CA GLY A 16 -11.13 -14.95 4.86
C GLY A 16 -11.70 -15.09 6.27
N ARG A 17 -12.38 -14.09 6.86
CA ARG A 17 -13.14 -14.28 8.11
C ARG A 17 -14.25 -15.33 7.95
N SER A 18 -14.92 -15.34 6.79
CA SER A 18 -15.92 -16.35 6.41
C SER A 18 -15.31 -17.73 6.10
N TRP A 19 -14.06 -17.76 5.60
CA TRP A 19 -13.30 -18.98 5.34
C TRP A 19 -12.67 -19.56 6.63
N ALA A 20 -12.33 -18.70 7.58
CA ALA A 20 -11.76 -19.07 8.89
C ALA A 20 -12.81 -19.69 9.81
N ALA A 21 -14.09 -19.32 9.68
CA ALA A 21 -15.18 -19.97 10.38
C ALA A 21 -15.35 -21.47 9.98
N LYS A 22 -14.84 -21.88 8.81
CA LYS A 22 -14.97 -23.25 8.29
C LYS A 22 -13.77 -24.16 8.58
N ARG A 23 -12.64 -23.63 9.07
CA ARG A 23 -11.51 -24.47 9.50
C ARG A 23 -11.38 -24.36 11.01
N GLY A 24 -11.85 -25.41 11.68
CA GLY A 24 -11.83 -25.55 13.12
C GLY A 24 -10.51 -25.11 13.74
N THR A 25 -10.65 -24.45 14.88
CA THR A 25 -9.63 -24.12 15.87
C THR A 25 -8.46 -25.13 15.84
N ALA A 26 -7.25 -24.66 15.56
CA ALA A 26 -5.95 -25.31 15.78
C ALA A 26 -5.97 -26.86 15.86
N ARG A 27 -5.49 -27.54 14.81
CA ARG A 27 -5.38 -29.02 14.75
C ARG A 27 -4.69 -29.54 16.02
N ARG A 28 -5.31 -30.51 16.70
CA ARG A 28 -4.71 -31.18 17.87
C ARG A 28 -3.43 -31.89 17.43
N ILE A 29 -2.31 -31.60 18.08
CA ILE A 29 -1.06 -32.31 17.84
C ILE A 29 -1.22 -33.68 18.52
N ARG A 30 -0.81 -34.75 17.83
CA ARG A 30 -0.79 -36.08 18.46
C ARG A 30 0.31 -36.05 19.53
N PRO A 31 0.04 -36.46 20.78
CA PRO A 31 1.09 -36.62 21.77
C PRO A 31 2.15 -37.54 21.20
N VAL A 32 3.42 -37.13 21.29
CA VAL A 32 4.53 -38.07 21.17
C VAL A 32 4.72 -38.63 22.57
N ASP A 33 4.87 -39.95 22.70
CA ASP A 33 5.17 -40.57 24.00
C ASP A 33 6.59 -40.13 24.43
N VAL A 34 6.65 -39.07 25.21
CA VAL A 34 7.86 -38.61 25.89
C VAL A 34 7.72 -38.93 27.37
N HIS A 35 8.77 -39.55 27.93
CA HIS A 35 8.87 -39.93 29.34
C HIS A 35 8.43 -38.80 30.28
N GLU A 36 7.83 -39.19 31.41
CA GLU A 36 7.01 -38.38 32.35
C GLU A 36 7.67 -37.10 32.92
N ASP A 37 8.96 -36.88 32.67
CA ASP A 37 9.74 -35.76 33.21
C ASP A 37 9.92 -34.57 32.25
N PHE A 38 9.27 -34.56 31.08
CA PHE A 38 9.38 -33.44 30.12
C PHE A 38 8.06 -32.67 29.91
N ASP A 39 8.12 -31.34 30.02
CA ASP A 39 7.03 -30.43 29.66
C ASP A 39 6.63 -30.68 28.20
N SER A 40 5.46 -31.30 27.99
CA SER A 40 5.03 -31.90 26.72
C SER A 40 4.68 -30.89 25.62
N GLY A 41 5.05 -29.62 25.80
CA GLY A 41 4.86 -28.55 24.83
C GLY A 41 3.37 -28.29 24.49
N PRO A 42 3.10 -27.42 23.51
CA PRO A 42 1.74 -27.06 23.15
C PRO A 42 0.98 -28.23 22.51
N THR A 43 -0.17 -28.60 23.09
CA THR A 43 -1.02 -29.72 22.64
C THR A 43 -1.84 -29.43 21.37
N ARG A 44 -1.74 -28.21 20.84
CA ARG A 44 -2.42 -27.79 19.61
C ARG A 44 -1.45 -27.04 18.71
N ALA A 45 -1.53 -27.31 17.42
CA ALA A 45 -0.74 -26.61 16.43
C ALA A 45 -1.10 -25.13 16.44
N SER A 46 -0.10 -24.26 16.38
CA SER A 46 -0.33 -22.83 16.20
C SER A 46 -1.22 -22.64 14.97
N SER A 47 -2.38 -22.01 15.17
CA SER A 47 -3.24 -21.56 14.08
C SER A 47 -2.78 -20.23 13.50
N ALA A 48 -1.47 -19.94 13.59
CA ALA A 48 -0.85 -18.84 12.89
C ALA A 48 -1.22 -18.98 11.41
N ARG A 49 -2.09 -18.07 10.97
CA ARG A 49 -2.59 -18.00 9.61
C ARG A 49 -1.38 -17.68 8.75
N ARG A 50 -0.94 -18.64 7.92
CA ARG A 50 0.34 -18.59 7.20
C ARG A 50 0.48 -17.37 6.29
N ASP A 51 -0.62 -16.79 5.84
CA ASP A 51 -0.59 -15.69 4.89
C ASP A 51 -0.99 -14.39 5.56
N LYS A 52 0.01 -13.63 6.00
CA LYS A 52 -0.12 -12.20 6.27
C LYS A 52 0.27 -11.47 5.00
N SER A 53 -0.66 -11.38 4.04
CA SER A 53 -0.43 -10.56 2.85
C SER A 53 -0.52 -9.08 3.22
N PHE A 54 0.51 -8.31 2.86
CA PHE A 54 0.46 -6.85 2.85
C PHE A 54 -0.55 -6.46 1.76
N ASN A 55 -1.77 -6.15 2.17
CA ASN A 55 -2.90 -5.89 1.27
C ASN A 55 -3.38 -4.46 1.53
N GLU A 56 -2.60 -3.48 1.08
CA GLU A 56 -2.94 -2.08 1.29
C GLU A 56 -4.16 -1.67 0.46
N HIS A 57 -4.96 -0.77 1.02
CA HIS A 57 -6.12 -0.18 0.38
C HIS A 57 -5.76 1.17 -0.24
N LEU A 58 -5.19 1.17 -1.43
CA LEU A 58 -4.73 2.39 -2.12
C LEU A 58 -5.86 3.22 -2.78
N ASN A 59 -7.06 2.68 -2.93
CA ASN A 59 -8.20 3.39 -3.54
C ASN A 59 -8.48 4.79 -2.96
N PRO A 60 -8.45 5.01 -1.63
CA PRO A 60 -8.63 6.32 -1.04
C PRO A 60 -7.53 7.31 -1.44
N LEU A 61 -6.27 6.85 -1.52
CA LEU A 61 -5.15 7.65 -1.99
C LEU A 61 -5.35 8.05 -3.45
N TRP A 62 -5.68 7.10 -4.32
CA TRP A 62 -5.97 7.38 -5.73
C TRP A 62 -7.14 8.34 -5.91
N ARG A 63 -8.22 8.18 -5.14
CA ARG A 63 -9.36 9.10 -5.18
C ARG A 63 -8.96 10.50 -4.76
N TYR A 64 -8.10 10.62 -3.75
CA TYR A 64 -7.55 11.90 -3.33
C TYR A 64 -6.69 12.53 -4.43
N LEU A 65 -5.78 11.78 -5.06
CA LEU A 65 -4.95 12.28 -6.15
C LEU A 65 -5.79 12.76 -7.35
N ARG A 66 -6.80 11.98 -7.76
CA ARG A 66 -7.72 12.36 -8.86
C ARG A 66 -8.49 13.63 -8.57
N LYS A 67 -8.94 13.84 -7.32
CA LYS A 67 -9.63 15.07 -6.93
C LYS A 67 -8.72 16.31 -7.02
N ASN A 68 -7.40 16.12 -6.97
CA ASN A 68 -6.41 17.19 -6.93
C ASN A 68 -5.64 17.38 -8.24
N LEU A 69 -6.11 16.77 -9.33
CA LEU A 69 -5.55 17.02 -10.66
C LEU A 69 -5.62 18.51 -11.01
N GLY A 70 -4.54 19.02 -11.61
CA GLY A 70 -4.40 20.45 -11.95
C GLY A 70 -3.94 21.34 -10.80
N ARG A 71 -3.76 20.81 -9.58
CA ARG A 71 -3.18 21.57 -8.46
C ARG A 71 -1.64 21.46 -8.44
N PRO A 72 -0.91 22.46 -7.90
CA PRO A 72 0.53 22.35 -7.67
C PRO A 72 0.87 21.15 -6.79
N TRP A 73 1.80 20.31 -7.24
CA TRP A 73 2.19 19.09 -6.54
C TRP A 73 2.68 19.37 -5.13
N ASP A 74 3.52 20.38 -4.94
CA ASP A 74 4.06 20.73 -3.62
C ASP A 74 2.97 21.03 -2.59
N LYS A 75 1.88 21.68 -3.03
CA LYS A 75 0.71 21.92 -2.17
C LYS A 75 0.01 20.60 -1.83
N VAL A 76 -0.27 19.76 -2.81
CA VAL A 76 -0.91 18.45 -2.59
C VAL A 76 -0.07 17.56 -1.68
N TYR A 77 1.24 17.50 -1.91
CA TYR A 77 2.20 16.75 -1.11
C TYR A 77 2.26 17.28 0.33
N SER A 78 2.38 18.60 0.52
CA SER A 78 2.39 19.21 1.85
C SER A 78 1.10 18.92 2.63
N GLU A 79 -0.06 18.92 1.98
CA GLU A 79 -1.34 18.54 2.61
C GLU A 79 -1.37 17.07 3.02
N ILE A 80 -0.80 16.18 2.20
CA ILE A 80 -0.66 14.76 2.54
C ILE A 80 0.22 14.64 3.78
N CYS A 81 1.42 15.22 3.76
CA CYS A 81 2.36 15.18 4.87
C CYS A 81 1.80 15.81 6.16
N ALA A 82 0.99 16.87 6.06
CA ALA A 82 0.35 17.49 7.23
C ALA A 82 -0.74 16.60 7.84
N THR A 83 -1.37 15.74 7.05
CA THR A 83 -2.40 14.80 7.54
C THR A 83 -1.85 13.45 7.99
N LEU A 84 -0.66 13.07 7.55
CA LEU A 84 -0.02 11.83 7.95
C LEU A 84 0.90 12.08 9.15
N ASP A 85 0.89 11.17 10.13
CA ASP A 85 2.01 11.12 11.07
C ASP A 85 3.22 10.51 10.37
N THR A 86 3.99 11.37 9.69
CA THR A 86 5.17 11.00 8.90
C THR A 86 6.33 10.46 9.74
N ARG A 87 6.27 10.58 11.07
CA ARG A 87 7.28 10.03 12.00
C ARG A 87 6.98 8.58 12.39
N GLY A 88 5.80 8.08 12.07
CA GLY A 88 5.38 6.70 12.34
C GLY A 88 5.54 5.78 11.12
N VAL A 89 5.73 4.48 11.39
CA VAL A 89 5.89 3.42 10.37
C VAL A 89 4.76 3.43 9.34
N LEU A 90 3.52 3.63 9.79
CA LEU A 90 2.36 3.66 8.89
C LEU A 90 2.39 4.88 7.95
N GLY A 91 2.96 6.01 8.39
CA GLY A 91 3.00 7.25 7.62
C GLY A 91 4.09 7.18 6.57
N ASP A 92 5.27 6.71 6.96
CA ASP A 92 6.37 6.41 6.04
C ASP A 92 5.96 5.40 4.97
N HIS A 93 5.22 4.36 5.36
CA HIS A 93 4.67 3.39 4.43
C HIS A 93 3.68 3.99 3.42
N VAL A 94 2.81 4.92 3.83
CA VAL A 94 1.94 5.65 2.88
C VAL A 94 2.77 6.54 1.94
N LEU A 95 3.82 7.19 2.45
CA LEU A 95 4.73 7.98 1.61
C LEU A 95 5.49 7.12 0.61
N GLN A 96 5.87 5.90 0.97
CA GLN A 96 6.46 4.93 0.06
C GLN A 96 5.51 4.62 -1.10
N HIS A 97 4.24 4.34 -0.83
CA HIS A 97 3.22 4.16 -1.87
C HIS A 97 3.06 5.39 -2.75
N LEU A 98 3.03 6.57 -2.13
CA LEU A 98 2.90 7.82 -2.87
C LEU A 98 4.04 8.01 -3.88
N ARG A 99 5.28 7.65 -3.51
CA ARG A 99 6.46 7.70 -4.40
C ARG A 99 6.36 6.71 -5.57
N TRP A 100 5.69 5.58 -5.39
CA TRP A 100 5.46 4.60 -6.47
C TRP A 100 4.30 5.00 -7.38
N GLU A 101 3.32 5.71 -6.84
CA GLU A 101 2.10 6.09 -7.56
C GLU A 101 2.24 7.38 -8.35
N VAL A 102 3.11 8.30 -7.93
CA VAL A 102 3.30 9.61 -8.57
C VAL A 102 4.71 9.75 -9.10
N GLU A 103 4.85 9.80 -10.42
CA GLU A 103 6.12 10.10 -11.08
C GLU A 103 6.42 11.60 -10.99
N THR A 104 7.42 11.97 -10.20
CA THR A 104 7.83 13.38 -10.04
C THR A 104 8.95 13.78 -10.99
N ASN A 105 9.69 12.82 -11.52
CA ASN A 105 10.87 13.05 -12.34
C ASN A 105 10.54 12.82 -13.82
N CYS A 106 9.75 13.73 -14.39
CA CYS A 106 9.34 13.68 -15.79
C CYS A 106 10.17 14.60 -16.68
N ILE A 107 10.31 14.24 -17.95
CA ILE A 107 10.82 15.11 -19.02
C ILE A 107 9.84 15.11 -20.20
N LEU A 108 9.85 16.19 -20.97
CA LEU A 108 9.13 16.31 -22.23
C LEU A 108 10.14 16.28 -23.37
N GLU A 109 10.10 15.22 -24.18
CA GLU A 109 10.85 15.13 -25.43
C GLU A 109 9.86 15.29 -26.59
N GLY A 110 9.78 16.50 -27.15
CA GLY A 110 8.79 16.86 -28.15
C GLY A 110 7.36 16.79 -27.61
N ARG A 111 6.59 15.79 -28.05
CA ARG A 111 5.22 15.51 -27.58
C ARG A 111 5.14 14.32 -26.62
N GLU A 112 6.24 13.63 -26.37
CA GLU A 112 6.26 12.47 -25.49
C GLU A 112 6.65 12.84 -24.05
N LEU A 113 5.90 12.29 -23.09
CA LEU A 113 6.16 12.40 -21.67
C LEU A 113 6.90 11.15 -21.19
N LEU A 114 8.13 11.33 -20.73
CA LEU A 114 9.02 10.25 -20.34
C LEU A 114 9.51 10.44 -18.90
N THR A 115 9.82 9.33 -18.23
CA THR A 115 10.61 9.33 -16.99
C THR A 115 12.01 9.82 -17.29
N ALA A 116 12.58 10.70 -16.46
CA ALA A 116 13.91 11.24 -16.72
C ALA A 116 15.00 10.17 -16.57
N ASP A 117 14.83 9.25 -15.61
CA ASP A 117 15.86 8.27 -15.25
C ASP A 117 16.00 7.16 -16.30
N SER A 118 14.88 6.71 -16.88
CA SER A 118 14.87 5.52 -17.76
C SER A 118 14.35 5.80 -19.17
N ARG A 119 13.94 7.04 -19.47
CA ARG A 119 13.27 7.45 -20.72
C ARG A 119 12.08 6.56 -21.10
N ARG A 120 11.45 5.92 -20.13
CA ARG A 120 10.22 5.13 -20.34
C ARG A 120 9.01 6.04 -20.33
N LYS A 121 7.97 5.68 -21.10
CA LYS A 121 6.69 6.39 -21.08
C LYS A 121 6.11 6.43 -19.68
N VAL A 122 5.64 7.60 -19.29
CA VAL A 122 4.98 7.82 -18.01
C VAL A 122 3.53 7.33 -18.09
N TYR A 123 3.09 6.63 -17.05
CA TYR A 123 1.74 6.12 -16.89
C TYR A 123 1.23 6.46 -15.50
N GLY A 124 -0.09 6.64 -15.33
CA GLY A 124 -0.67 6.96 -14.03
C GLY A 124 -0.42 8.41 -13.61
N PHE A 125 -0.28 8.67 -12.30
CA PHE A 125 -0.12 10.05 -11.82
C PHE A 125 1.30 10.55 -12.02
N TYR A 126 1.43 11.83 -12.38
CA TYR A 126 2.73 12.45 -12.57
C TYR A 126 2.71 13.95 -12.29
N VAL A 127 3.90 14.52 -12.09
CA VAL A 127 4.10 15.97 -11.99
C VAL A 127 4.53 16.50 -13.34
N HIS A 128 3.74 17.41 -13.90
CA HIS A 128 4.05 17.99 -15.20
C HIS A 128 5.34 18.83 -15.13
N PRO A 129 6.37 18.52 -15.93
CA PRO A 129 7.73 19.01 -15.68
C PRO A 129 7.92 20.51 -15.85
N ARG A 130 7.03 21.16 -16.62
CA ARG A 130 7.08 22.63 -16.82
C ARG A 130 6.22 23.42 -15.85
N SER A 131 5.14 22.83 -15.36
CA SER A 131 4.12 23.57 -14.60
C SER A 131 4.03 23.14 -13.13
N GLY A 132 4.70 22.06 -12.75
CA GLY A 132 4.62 21.51 -11.38
C GLY A 132 3.23 21.03 -10.98
N LEU A 133 2.32 20.83 -11.94
CA LEU A 133 0.93 20.45 -11.66
C LEU A 133 0.80 18.93 -11.65
N LEU A 134 0.03 18.41 -10.69
CA LEU A 134 -0.36 17.00 -10.66
C LEU A 134 -1.29 16.69 -11.84
N ARG A 135 -0.96 15.67 -12.62
CA ARG A 135 -1.72 15.20 -13.78
C ARG A 135 -1.83 13.68 -13.79
N GLU A 136 -2.73 13.14 -14.62
CA GLU A 136 -2.89 11.70 -14.85
C GLU A 136 -2.65 11.40 -16.33
N ALA A 137 -1.73 10.47 -16.60
CA ALA A 137 -1.47 9.88 -17.90
C ALA A 137 -2.29 8.59 -18.05
N PRO A 138 -2.50 8.08 -19.28
CA PRO A 138 -3.15 6.80 -19.49
C PRO A 138 -2.54 5.72 -18.60
N ARG A 139 -3.37 4.81 -18.07
CA ARG A 139 -2.86 3.68 -17.28
C ARG A 139 -2.18 2.68 -18.22
N ARG A 140 -1.14 1.97 -17.74
CA ARG A 140 -0.57 0.84 -18.47
C ARG A 140 -1.69 -0.16 -18.75
N ARG A 141 -1.97 -0.37 -20.04
CA ARG A 141 -2.86 -1.42 -20.49
C ARG A 141 -2.02 -2.69 -20.54
N TRP A 142 -2.28 -3.62 -19.63
CA TRP A 142 -1.70 -4.96 -19.72
C TRP A 142 -2.40 -5.64 -20.90
N LEU A 143 -1.62 -6.03 -21.91
CA LEU A 143 -2.05 -6.89 -23.02
C LEU A 143 -2.00 -8.35 -22.57
#